data_AF-A0A7U6QMK4-F1
#
_entry.id   AF-A0A7U6QMK4-F1
#
_cell.length_a   1.000
_cell.length_b   1.000
_cell.length_c   1.000
_cell.angle_alpha   90.00
_cell.angle_beta   90.00
_cell.angle_gamma   90.00
#
_symmetry.space_group_name_H-M   'P 1'
#
loop_
_entity.id
_entity.type
_entity.pdbx_description
1 polymer ?
#
loop_
_entity_poly.entity_id
_entity_poly.type
_entity_poly.pdbx_seq_one_letter_code
_entity_poly.pdbx_strand_id
1 'polypeptide(L)'
;MRSLKNLKSIENTKNLVSPLLLRTHQDYRFSKEQIISGEDFFDFLTDSLLGMPEERQRIYDYQVQLSHYFFNNEIITLIPHRKEESLHIKIGEAKQFPISQLGDGLQQVIILTYKAFLTTEPSFFFY
;
A
#
# COMPACT_ATOMS: atom_id res chain seq x y z
N MET A 1 -4.71 16.77 24.70
CA MET A 1 -3.57 16.04 24.09
C MET A 1 -3.63 14.58 24.54
N ARG A 2 -3.86 13.61 23.64
CA ARG A 2 -3.81 12.19 24.01
C ARG A 2 -2.34 11.76 24.06
N SER A 3 -1.87 11.39 25.25
CA SER A 3 -0.50 10.88 25.47
C SER A 3 -0.26 9.62 24.64
N LEU A 4 0.93 9.50 24.04
CA LEU A 4 1.39 8.32 23.32
C LEU A 4 1.47 7.14 24.31
N LYS A 5 0.39 6.38 24.46
CA LYS A 5 0.42 5.13 25.23
C LYS A 5 1.49 4.20 24.64
N ASN A 6 2.37 3.72 25.52
CA ASN A 6 3.56 2.93 25.22
C ASN A 6 3.31 1.79 24.21
N LEU A 7 3.92 1.92 23.02
CA LEU A 7 4.03 0.84 22.01
C LEU A 7 4.68 -0.43 22.58
N LYS A 8 5.52 -0.29 23.62
CA LYS A 8 6.22 -1.39 24.30
C LYS A 8 5.30 -2.44 24.93
N SER A 9 4.05 -2.09 25.27
CA SER A 9 3.11 -3.05 25.86
C SER A 9 2.53 -4.03 24.82
N ILE A 10 2.61 -3.70 23.53
CA ILE A 10 2.00 -4.47 22.43
C ILE A 10 2.99 -5.50 21.85
N GLU A 11 4.30 -5.31 22.07
CA GLU A 11 5.35 -6.26 21.63
C GLU A 11 5.24 -7.64 22.29
N ASN A 12 4.58 -7.74 23.45
CA ASN A 12 4.41 -9.00 24.17
C ASN A 12 3.30 -9.91 23.61
N THR A 13 2.48 -9.42 22.67
CA THR A 13 1.56 -10.28 21.92
C THR A 13 2.23 -10.72 20.62
N LYS A 14 3.16 -11.67 20.72
CA LYS A 14 3.60 -12.48 19.57
C LYS A 14 2.41 -13.32 19.07
N ASN A 15 1.55 -12.71 18.27
CA ASN A 15 0.54 -13.39 17.46
C ASN A 15 0.16 -12.50 16.28
N LEU A 16 0.75 -12.78 15.12
CA LEU A 16 0.21 -12.67 13.76
C LEU A 16 -0.50 -11.38 13.29
N VAL A 17 -0.49 -10.31 14.08
CA VAL A 17 -1.24 -9.08 13.79
C VAL A 17 -0.35 -7.86 14.01
N SER A 18 -0.17 -7.08 12.94
CA SER A 18 0.55 -5.81 12.94
C SER A 18 0.11 -4.93 14.13
N PRO A 19 1.03 -4.41 14.96
CA PRO A 19 0.69 -3.58 16.13
C PRO A 19 -0.18 -2.37 15.79
N LEU A 20 -0.05 -1.84 14.57
CA LEU A 20 -0.83 -0.71 14.06
C LEU A 20 -2.29 -1.09 13.82
N LEU A 21 -2.53 -2.30 13.34
CA LEU A 21 -3.88 -2.82 13.10
C LEU A 21 -4.62 -3.06 14.42
N LEU A 22 -3.93 -3.64 15.41
CA LEU A 22 -4.49 -3.81 16.76
C LEU A 22 -4.89 -2.47 17.38
N ARG A 23 -4.01 -1.46 17.26
CA ARG A 23 -4.28 -0.12 17.78
C ARG A 23 -5.47 0.53 17.07
N THR A 24 -5.56 0.42 15.76
CA THR A 24 -6.66 0.99 14.97
C THR A 24 -8.00 0.36 15.35
N HIS A 25 -8.05 -0.97 15.52
CA HIS A 25 -9.23 -1.66 16.02
C HIS A 25 -9.61 -1.19 17.44
N GLN A 26 -8.63 -1.06 18.35
CA GLN A 26 -8.88 -0.59 19.72
C GLN A 26 -9.40 0.85 19.78
N ASP A 27 -8.83 1.75 18.98
CA ASP A 27 -9.14 3.18 19.01
C ASP A 27 -10.45 3.50 18.27
N TYR A 28 -10.76 2.79 17.18
CA TYR A 28 -11.86 3.14 16.26
C TYR A 28 -12.94 2.07 16.12
N ARG A 29 -12.75 0.86 16.68
CA ARG A 29 -13.69 -0.28 16.62
C ARG A 29 -14.07 -0.74 15.21
N PHE A 30 -13.21 -0.51 14.22
CA PHE A 30 -13.34 -1.10 12.90
C PHE A 30 -12.94 -2.58 12.91
N SER A 31 -13.62 -3.43 12.13
CA SER A 31 -13.21 -4.82 11.97
C SER A 31 -11.91 -4.91 11.14
N LYS A 32 -11.18 -6.02 11.25
CA LYS A 32 -9.89 -6.20 10.54
C LYS A 32 -10.08 -6.11 9.02
N GLU A 33 -11.19 -6.62 8.51
CA GLU A 33 -11.54 -6.66 7.09
C GLU A 33 -11.86 -5.25 6.53
N GLN A 34 -12.19 -4.31 7.41
CA GLN A 34 -12.46 -2.91 7.08
C GLN A 34 -11.21 -2.03 7.12
N ILE A 35 -10.11 -2.54 7.66
CA ILE A 35 -8.84 -1.81 7.78
C ILE A 35 -7.95 -2.22 6.62
N ILE A 36 -7.37 -1.22 5.96
CA ILE A 36 -6.42 -1.39 4.87
C ILE A 36 -5.17 -0.63 5.26
N SER A 37 -4.03 -1.32 5.24
CA SER A 37 -2.74 -0.74 5.59
C SER A 37 -1.78 -0.73 4.41
N GLY A 38 -0.68 0.00 4.56
CA GLY A 38 0.43 -0.04 3.60
C GLY A 38 1.18 -1.38 3.61
N GLU A 39 1.13 -2.12 4.72
CA GLU A 39 1.69 -3.47 4.84
C GLU A 39 0.92 -4.44 3.94
N ASP A 40 -0.42 -4.41 3.99
CA ASP A 40 -1.27 -5.21 3.10
C ASP A 40 -0.97 -4.93 1.62
N PHE A 41 -0.73 -3.65 1.28
CA PHE A 41 -0.38 -3.27 -0.09
C PHE A 41 1.01 -3.78 -0.50
N PHE A 42 1.99 -3.68 0.39
CA PHE A 42 3.35 -4.15 0.13
C PHE A 42 3.38 -5.66 -0.14
N ASP A 43 2.68 -6.44 0.70
CA ASP A 43 2.59 -7.90 0.54
C ASP A 43 1.86 -8.26 -0.75
N PHE A 44 0.70 -7.65 -0.99
CA PHE A 44 -0.07 -7.85 -2.23
C PHE A 44 0.75 -7.57 -3.49
N LEU A 45 1.46 -6.44 -3.52
CA LEU A 45 2.29 -6.06 -4.65
C LEU A 45 3.45 -7.05 -4.84
N THR A 46 4.08 -7.45 -3.73
CA THR A 46 5.20 -8.40 -3.75
C THR A 46 4.76 -9.75 -4.32
N ASP A 47 3.64 -10.28 -3.86
CA ASP A 47 3.11 -11.57 -4.31
C ASP A 47 2.68 -11.49 -5.78
N SER A 48 1.98 -10.42 -6.17
CA SER A 48 1.55 -10.21 -7.56
C SER A 48 2.72 -10.11 -8.54
N LEU A 49 3.82 -9.47 -8.13
CA LEU A 49 5.01 -9.33 -8.98
C LEU A 49 5.83 -10.62 -9.10
N LEU A 50 5.75 -11.51 -8.11
CA LEU A 50 6.42 -12.82 -8.11
C LEU A 50 5.54 -13.95 -8.68
N GLY A 51 4.26 -13.68 -8.89
CA GLY A 51 3.27 -14.62 -9.39
C GLY A 51 3.20 -14.75 -10.90
N MET A 52 1.99 -15.08 -11.37
CA MET A 52 1.68 -15.40 -12.75
C MET A 52 1.70 -14.16 -13.66
N PRO A 53 1.86 -14.32 -14.98
CA PRO A 53 1.87 -13.21 -15.93
C PRO A 53 0.65 -12.30 -15.81
N GLU A 54 -0.53 -12.86 -15.54
CA GLU A 54 -1.79 -12.11 -15.41
C GLU A 54 -1.79 -11.21 -14.17
N GLU A 55 -1.20 -11.67 -13.06
CA GLU A 55 -1.06 -10.89 -11.83
C GLU A 55 -0.10 -9.72 -12.05
N ARG A 56 1.03 -9.98 -12.72
CA ARG A 56 1.98 -8.95 -13.14
C ARG A 56 1.35 -7.94 -14.10
N GLN A 57 0.50 -8.39 -15.01
CA GLN A 57 -0.21 -7.51 -15.95
C GLN A 57 -1.16 -6.56 -15.21
N ARG A 58 -1.91 -7.03 -14.21
CA ARG A 58 -2.78 -6.16 -13.39
C ARG A 58 -2.00 -5.06 -12.68
N ILE A 59 -0.83 -5.39 -12.14
CA ILE A 59 0.04 -4.37 -11.53
C ILE A 59 0.52 -3.37 -12.57
N TYR A 60 0.91 -3.84 -13.76
CA TYR A 60 1.30 -2.95 -14.85
C TYR A 60 0.16 -2.01 -15.26
N ASP A 61 -1.05 -2.52 -15.45
CA ASP A 61 -2.22 -1.72 -15.83
C ASP A 61 -2.56 -0.67 -14.77
N TYR A 62 -2.47 -1.04 -13.49
CA TYR A 62 -2.60 -0.10 -12.39
C TYR A 62 -1.53 1.01 -12.43
N GLN A 63 -0.28 0.67 -12.72
CA GLN A 63 0.78 1.67 -12.86
C GLN A 63 0.53 2.63 -14.03
N VAL A 64 -0.03 2.12 -15.15
CA VAL A 64 -0.43 2.96 -16.29
C VAL A 64 -1.54 3.93 -15.90
N GLN A 65 -2.54 3.47 -15.13
CA GLN A 65 -3.60 4.35 -14.64
C GLN A 65 -3.07 5.41 -13.68
N LEU A 66 -2.21 5.02 -12.72
CA LEU A 66 -1.54 5.97 -11.84
C LEU A 66 -0.75 7.01 -12.64
N SER A 67 0.04 6.56 -13.62
CA SER A 67 0.80 7.42 -14.52
C SER A 67 -0.09 8.48 -15.17
N HIS A 68 -1.21 8.05 -15.76
CA HIS A 68 -2.15 8.93 -16.44
C HIS A 68 -2.81 9.95 -15.50
N TYR A 69 -3.30 9.50 -14.34
CA TYR A 69 -4.12 10.35 -13.47
C TYR A 69 -3.32 11.23 -12.50
N PHE A 70 -2.13 10.78 -12.07
CA PHE A 70 -1.42 11.40 -10.94
C PHE A 70 0.04 11.76 -11.22
N PHE A 71 0.63 11.28 -12.32
CA PHE A 71 2.05 11.51 -12.62
C PHE A 71 2.29 12.10 -14.01
N ASN A 72 1.32 12.86 -14.56
CA ASN A 72 1.47 13.58 -15.82
C ASN A 72 1.94 12.69 -16.99
N ASN A 73 1.46 11.45 -17.05
CA ASN A 73 1.86 10.44 -18.04
C ASN A 73 3.34 10.02 -18.00
N GLU A 74 4.09 10.35 -16.94
CA GLU A 74 5.42 9.78 -16.71
C GLU A 74 5.32 8.28 -16.42
N ILE A 75 6.27 7.50 -16.94
CA ILE A 75 6.32 6.06 -16.66
C ILE A 75 6.59 5.86 -15.17
N ILE A 76 5.70 5.17 -14.47
CA ILE A 76 5.89 4.86 -13.05
C ILE A 76 6.07 3.36 -12.83
N THR A 77 6.96 3.02 -11.91
CA THR A 77 7.16 1.63 -11.47
C THR A 77 7.17 1.59 -9.95
N LEU A 78 6.25 0.82 -9.37
CA LEU A 78 6.19 0.49 -7.96
C LEU A 78 7.03 -0.78 -7.73
N ILE A 79 7.92 -0.71 -6.75
CA ILE A 79 8.97 -1.71 -6.55
C ILE A 79 9.01 -2.08 -5.08
N PRO A 80 8.58 -3.30 -4.68
CA PRO A 80 8.73 -3.75 -3.31
C PRO A 80 10.21 -3.99 -3.00
N HIS A 81 10.74 -3.29 -2.01
CA HIS A 81 12.14 -3.40 -1.62
C HIS A 81 12.30 -4.22 -0.33
N ARG A 82 12.44 -5.55 -0.48
CA ARG A 82 12.49 -6.50 0.65
C ARG A 82 13.60 -6.21 1.68
N LYS A 83 14.72 -5.62 1.28
CA LYS A 83 15.82 -5.31 2.21
C LYS A 83 15.51 -4.13 3.13
N GLU A 84 14.70 -3.18 2.66
CA GLU A 84 14.32 -1.99 3.43
C GLU A 84 12.89 -2.10 3.97
N GLU A 85 12.22 -3.24 3.75
CA GLU A 85 10.82 -3.49 4.12
C GLU A 85 9.90 -2.33 3.75
N SER A 86 10.14 -1.74 2.58
CA SER A 86 9.46 -0.53 2.14
C SER A 86 9.15 -0.56 0.65
N LEU A 87 8.14 0.20 0.25
CA LEU A 87 7.78 0.35 -1.15
C LEU A 87 8.58 1.49 -1.77
N HIS A 88 9.19 1.24 -2.92
CA HIS A 88 9.89 2.24 -3.72
C HIS A 88 9.09 2.56 -4.97
N ILE A 89 9.33 3.75 -5.50
CA ILE A 89 8.79 4.22 -6.78
C ILE A 89 9.92 4.76 -7.65
N LYS A 90 9.84 4.46 -8.95
CA LYS A 90 10.62 5.11 -10.00
C LYS A 90 9.66 5.86 -10.93
N ILE A 91 10.00 7.10 -11.26
CA ILE A 91 9.20 7.99 -12.11
C ILE A 91 10.09 8.46 -13.26
N GLY A 92 9.70 8.14 -14.49
CA GLY A 92 10.46 8.40 -15.70
C GLY A 92 11.92 7.94 -15.58
N GLU A 93 12.84 8.84 -15.94
CA GLU A 93 14.29 8.59 -15.87
C GLU A 93 14.89 8.82 -14.47
N ALA A 94 14.11 9.31 -13.49
CA ALA A 94 14.61 9.56 -12.15
C ALA A 94 15.08 8.27 -11.45
N LYS A 95 15.95 8.42 -10.44
CA LYS A 95 16.34 7.30 -9.58
C LYS A 95 15.11 6.79 -8.82
N GLN A 96 15.07 5.49 -8.54
CA GLN A 96 14.08 4.94 -7.62
C GLN A 96 14.30 5.50 -6.21
N PHE A 97 13.22 5.75 -5.47
CA PHE A 97 13.27 6.21 -4.08
C PHE A 97 12.06 5.68 -3.28
N PRO A 98 12.11 5.65 -1.94
CA PRO A 98 10.99 5.18 -1.11
C PRO A 98 9.74 6.05 -1.28
N ILE A 99 8.54 5.45 -1.31
CA ILE A 99 7.28 6.21 -1.46
C ILE A 99 7.05 7.22 -0.32
N SER A 100 7.67 7.02 0.84
CA SER A 100 7.64 7.97 1.96
C SER A 100 8.27 9.32 1.64
N GLN A 101 9.06 9.42 0.57
CA GLN A 101 9.65 10.66 0.07
C GLN A 101 8.85 11.27 -1.09
N LEU A 102 7.77 10.62 -1.54
CA LEU A 102 6.94 11.09 -2.66
C LEU A 102 6.05 12.28 -2.27
N GLY A 103 5.78 12.43 -0.98
CA GLY A 103 4.83 13.38 -0.40
C GLY A 103 3.53 12.71 0.00
N ASP A 104 3.03 13.07 1.19
CA ASP A 104 1.89 12.41 1.86
C ASP A 104 0.63 12.30 0.99
N GLY A 105 0.35 13.31 0.16
CA GLY A 105 -0.82 13.31 -0.73
C GLY A 105 -0.77 12.20 -1.77
N LEU A 106 0.35 12.07 -2.48
CA LEU A 106 0.53 11.02 -3.50
C LEU A 106 0.66 9.63 -2.87
N GLN A 107 1.29 9.53 -1.70
CA GLN A 107 1.33 8.29 -0.94
C GLN A 107 -0.09 7.83 -0.58
N GLN A 108 -0.94 8.74 -0.09
CA GLN A 108 -2.32 8.43 0.26
C GLN A 108 -3.16 8.04 -0.97
N VAL A 109 -2.95 8.71 -2.10
CA VAL A 109 -3.59 8.35 -3.38
C VAL A 109 -3.29 6.90 -3.72
N ILE A 110 -2.02 6.49 -3.74
CA ILE A 110 -1.61 5.11 -4.08
C ILE A 110 -2.29 4.10 -3.16
N ILE A 111 -2.35 4.37 -1.85
CA ILE A 111 -2.99 3.48 -0.86
C ILE A 111 -4.52 3.38 -1.08
N LEU A 112 -5.18 4.47 -1.41
CA LEU A 112 -6.63 4.48 -1.64
C LEU A 112 -7.01 3.82 -2.97
N THR A 113 -6.22 4.08 -4.01
CA THR A 113 -6.53 3.64 -5.37
C THR A 113 -6.16 2.18 -5.61
N TYR A 114 -5.12 1.64 -4.98
CA TYR A 114 -4.73 0.25 -5.27
C TYR A 114 -5.89 -0.71 -4.96
N LYS A 115 -6.59 -0.52 -3.83
CA LYS A 115 -7.71 -1.40 -3.50
C LYS A 115 -8.86 -1.22 -4.47
N ALA A 116 -9.15 0.00 -4.90
CA ALA A 116 -10.20 0.26 -5.89
C ALA A 116 -9.91 -0.43 -7.24
N PHE A 117 -8.67 -0.36 -7.73
CA PHE A 117 -8.31 -0.85 -9.05
C PHE A 117 -7.89 -2.33 -9.08
N LEU A 118 -7.39 -2.87 -7.96
CA LEU A 118 -6.82 -4.22 -7.90
C LEU A 118 -7.73 -5.22 -7.18
N THR A 119 -8.84 -4.77 -6.59
CA THR A 119 -9.86 -5.67 -6.04
C THR A 119 -10.72 -6.22 -7.18
N THR A 120 -10.88 -7.54 -7.21
CA THR A 120 -11.75 -8.25 -8.19
C THR A 120 -13.22 -8.28 -7.78
N GLU A 121 -13.52 -7.95 -6.53
CA GLU A 121 -14.90 -7.81 -6.05
C GLU A 121 -15.52 -6.52 -6.60
N PRO A 122 -16.69 -6.59 -7.25
CA PRO A 122 -17.36 -5.41 -7.77
C PRO A 122 -17.67 -4.45 -6.62
N SER A 123 -17.05 -3.28 -6.66
CA SER A 123 -17.37 -2.18 -5.75
C SER A 123 -18.29 -1.21 -6.48
N PHE A 124 -19.28 -0.64 -5.79
CA PHE A 124 -20.26 0.31 -6.36
C PHE A 124 -19.63 1.52 -7.08
N PHE A 125 -18.33 1.78 -6.90
CA PHE A 125 -17.65 2.98 -7.35
C PHE A 125 -16.84 2.83 -8.64
N PHE A 126 -16.50 1.60 -9.06
CA PHE A 126 -15.63 1.40 -10.22
C PHE A 126 -16.16 0.22 -11.07
N TYR A 127 -16.83 0.58 -12.17
CA TYR A 127 -17.32 -0.32 -13.23
C TYR A 127 -16.53 -0.10 -14.51
#